data_AF-A0A9D5RRN3-F1
#
_entry.id   AF-A0A9D5RRN3-F1
#
_cell.length_a   1.000
_cell.length_b   1.000
_cell.length_c   1.000
_cell.angle_alpha   90.00
_cell.angle_beta   90.00
_cell.angle_gamma   90.00
#
_symmetry.space_group_name_H-M   'P 1'
#
loop_
_entity.id
_entity.type
_entity.pdbx_description
1 polymer ?
#
loop_
_entity_poly.entity_id
_entity_poly.type
_entity_poly.pdbx_seq_one_letter_code
_entity_poly.pdbx_strand_id
1 'polypeptide(L)'
;MELIRSTHTNYDEYESLLLERDQAQKEAGQIWTCYIQTFGKLIADVYEEKIECIKCRKTIDFYQRALNHGGVVDQDAMQEYLDREMALYYVNLKRMQDDYQKCKNAGTSTSYEVQRSRTLYRRLAKLIHPDINPETDRQEVLKELWQRILTAYGYNDIKALSELEVLVRKALKDLGQKEIKIDIPDISERIDALKKEILDITHTEPYTYRELLENDDAVEKKKTALQEELDTYKKYHEELKEAILQIVSKGGIEIKWRMN
;
A
#
# COMPACT_ATOMS: atom_id res chain seq x y z
N MET A 1 -26.68 -22.99 -34.52
CA MET A 1 -26.53 -21.52 -34.42
C MET A 1 -26.50 -21.00 -32.97
N GLU A 2 -26.73 -21.83 -31.94
CA GLU A 2 -26.72 -21.37 -30.53
C GLU A 2 -25.32 -21.29 -29.90
N LEU A 3 -24.39 -22.21 -30.22
CA LEU A 3 -23.01 -22.19 -29.67
C LEU A 3 -22.18 -20.95 -30.03
N ILE A 4 -22.41 -20.33 -31.18
CA ILE A 4 -21.66 -19.13 -31.61
C ILE A 4 -22.16 -17.88 -30.86
N ARG A 5 -23.44 -17.85 -30.46
CA ARG A 5 -23.97 -16.75 -29.64
C ARG A 5 -23.51 -16.86 -28.19
N SER A 6 -23.50 -18.06 -27.59
CA SER A 6 -23.08 -18.22 -26.20
C SER A 6 -21.58 -17.94 -25.98
N THR A 7 -20.73 -18.32 -26.95
CA THR A 7 -19.27 -18.08 -26.87
C THR A 7 -18.90 -16.61 -27.01
N HIS A 8 -19.57 -15.87 -27.90
CA HIS A 8 -19.39 -14.41 -28.00
C HIS A 8 -19.83 -13.69 -26.73
N THR A 9 -20.97 -14.09 -26.13
CA THR A 9 -21.45 -13.48 -24.89
C THR A 9 -20.50 -13.71 -23.71
N ASN A 10 -19.94 -14.93 -23.57
CA ASN A 10 -19.00 -15.22 -22.49
C ASN A 10 -17.67 -14.47 -22.65
N TYR A 11 -17.19 -14.26 -23.88
CA TYR A 11 -16.00 -13.47 -24.12
C TYR A 11 -16.19 -12.00 -23.75
N ASP A 12 -17.31 -11.40 -24.18
CA ASP A 12 -17.61 -10.00 -23.86
C ASP A 12 -17.76 -9.79 -22.34
N GLU A 13 -18.36 -10.76 -21.64
CA GLU A 13 -18.44 -10.75 -20.17
C GLU A 13 -17.05 -10.87 -19.54
N TYR A 14 -16.24 -11.84 -19.98
CA TYR A 14 -14.88 -12.04 -19.47
C TYR A 14 -14.02 -10.79 -19.65
N GLU A 15 -14.04 -10.20 -20.85
CA GLU A 15 -13.30 -8.98 -21.16
C GLU A 15 -13.77 -7.82 -20.27
N SER A 16 -15.09 -7.67 -20.07
CA SER A 16 -15.64 -6.62 -19.22
C SER A 16 -15.18 -6.77 -17.76
N LEU A 17 -15.26 -7.99 -17.21
CA LEU A 17 -14.86 -8.27 -15.83
C LEU A 17 -13.36 -8.09 -15.64
N LEU A 18 -12.55 -8.48 -16.62
CA LEU A 18 -11.11 -8.30 -16.57
C LEU A 18 -10.73 -6.81 -16.46
N LEU A 19 -11.36 -5.97 -17.28
CA LEU A 19 -11.17 -4.52 -17.21
C LEU A 19 -11.72 -3.90 -15.92
N GLU A 20 -12.80 -4.48 -15.37
CA GLU A 20 -13.38 -4.06 -14.10
C GLU A 20 -12.43 -4.36 -12.93
N ARG A 21 -11.84 -5.56 -12.88
CA ARG A 21 -10.79 -5.91 -11.91
C ARG A 21 -9.63 -4.93 -11.96
N ASP A 22 -9.09 -4.67 -13.15
CA ASP A 22 -7.92 -3.78 -13.30
C ASP A 22 -8.23 -2.34 -12.91
N GLN A 23 -9.46 -1.88 -13.18
CA GLN A 23 -9.97 -0.59 -12.70
C GLN A 23 -10.11 -0.59 -11.17
N ALA A 24 -10.69 -1.64 -10.57
CA ALA A 24 -10.85 -1.74 -9.12
C ALA A 24 -9.50 -1.73 -8.38
N GLN A 25 -8.49 -2.44 -8.89
CA GLN A 25 -7.13 -2.42 -8.35
C GLN A 25 -6.49 -1.03 -8.42
N LYS A 26 -6.62 -0.35 -9.56
CA LYS A 26 -6.15 1.03 -9.71
C LYS A 26 -6.83 1.99 -8.74
N GLU A 27 -8.15 1.89 -8.61
CA GLU A 27 -8.94 2.70 -7.68
C GLU A 27 -8.54 2.43 -6.24
N ALA A 28 -8.33 1.17 -5.85
CA ALA A 28 -7.82 0.80 -4.54
C ALA A 28 -6.48 1.51 -4.24
N GLY A 29 -5.54 1.52 -5.18
CA GLY A 29 -4.25 2.23 -5.03
C GLY A 29 -4.40 3.75 -4.89
N GLN A 30 -5.34 4.35 -5.61
CA GLN A 30 -5.65 5.79 -5.48
C GLN A 30 -6.29 6.10 -4.13
N ILE A 31 -7.25 5.29 -3.69
CA ILE A 31 -7.88 5.40 -2.37
C ILE A 31 -6.83 5.28 -1.26
N TRP A 32 -5.91 4.32 -1.37
CA TRP A 32 -4.79 4.20 -0.43
C TRP A 32 -3.91 5.46 -0.40
N THR A 33 -3.59 6.02 -1.56
CA THR A 33 -2.82 7.26 -1.66
C THR A 33 -3.54 8.41 -0.95
N CYS A 34 -4.83 8.61 -1.22
CA CYS A 34 -5.65 9.62 -0.55
C CYS A 34 -5.75 9.38 0.97
N TYR A 35 -5.88 8.12 1.39
CA TYR A 35 -5.91 7.73 2.79
C TYR A 35 -4.61 8.12 3.51
N ILE A 36 -3.46 7.79 2.91
CA ILE A 36 -2.15 8.14 3.46
C ILE A 36 -1.90 9.66 3.42
N GLN A 37 -2.34 10.37 2.39
CA GLN A 37 -2.28 11.83 2.35
C GLN A 37 -3.08 12.47 3.49
N THR A 38 -4.26 11.92 3.77
CA THR A 38 -5.21 12.46 4.76
C THR A 38 -4.82 12.13 6.20
N PHE A 39 -4.43 10.87 6.46
CA PHE A 39 -4.21 10.36 7.83
C PHE A 39 -2.77 9.93 8.09
N GLY A 40 -1.98 9.65 7.05
CA GLY A 40 -0.69 8.95 7.17
C GLY A 40 0.30 9.64 8.11
N LYS A 41 0.36 10.98 8.09
CA LYS A 41 1.19 11.73 9.05
C LYS A 41 0.76 11.48 10.49
N LEU A 42 -0.53 11.64 10.79
CA LEU A 42 -1.03 11.51 12.15
C LEU A 42 -0.93 10.05 12.65
N ILE A 43 -1.18 9.07 11.78
CA ILE A 43 -0.97 7.65 12.09
C ILE A 43 0.50 7.36 12.40
N ALA A 44 1.44 7.93 11.64
CA ALA A 44 2.87 7.79 11.90
C ALA A 44 3.27 8.47 13.22
N ASP A 45 2.76 9.68 13.49
CA ASP A 45 3.01 10.41 14.73
C ASP A 45 2.47 9.63 15.96
N VAL A 46 1.27 9.02 15.86
CA VAL A 46 0.71 8.11 16.90
C VAL A 46 1.61 6.90 17.12
N TYR A 47 2.06 6.26 16.04
CA TYR A 47 2.92 5.08 16.13
C TYR A 47 4.27 5.42 16.74
N GLU A 48 4.86 6.56 16.38
CA GLU A 48 6.11 7.07 16.95
C GLU A 48 6.00 7.25 18.47
N GLU A 49 4.94 7.92 18.94
CA GLU A 49 4.73 8.11 20.38
C GLU A 49 4.54 6.78 21.12
N LYS A 50 3.80 5.84 20.50
CA LYS A 50 3.58 4.50 21.05
C LYS A 50 4.88 3.72 21.20
N ILE A 51 5.79 3.79 20.23
CA ILE A 51 7.05 3.05 20.31
C ILE A 51 8.00 3.66 21.34
N GLU A 52 7.96 4.98 21.56
CA GLU A 52 8.73 5.61 22.64
C GLU A 52 8.17 5.22 24.02
N CYS A 53 6.84 5.09 24.18
CA CYS A 53 6.26 4.48 25.38
C CYS A 53 6.75 3.05 25.61
N ILE A 54 6.80 2.22 24.56
CA ILE A 54 7.31 0.84 24.64
C ILE A 54 8.77 0.83 25.08
N LYS A 55 9.60 1.70 24.49
CA LYS A 55 11.01 1.86 24.86
C LYS A 55 11.16 2.22 26.33
N CYS A 56 10.42 3.22 26.82
CA CYS A 56 10.43 3.59 28.23
C CYS A 56 10.01 2.43 29.13
N ARG A 57 9.00 1.65 28.75
CA ARG A 57 8.58 0.47 29.53
C ARG A 57 9.70 -0.57 29.61
N LYS A 58 10.36 -0.89 28.48
CA LYS A 58 11.50 -1.81 28.45
C LYS A 58 12.68 -1.31 29.29
N THR A 59 12.91 0.01 29.30
CA THR A 59 13.90 0.65 30.18
C THR A 59 13.58 0.43 31.66
N ILE A 60 12.32 0.67 32.05
CA ILE A 60 11.85 0.42 33.42
C ILE A 60 12.08 -1.05 33.81
N ASP A 61 11.69 -1.99 32.94
CA ASP A 61 11.85 -3.42 33.20
C ASP A 61 13.33 -3.83 33.31
N PHE A 62 14.21 -3.18 32.56
CA PHE A 62 15.65 -3.38 32.68
C PHE A 62 16.17 -2.89 34.03
N TYR A 63 15.81 -1.67 34.44
CA TYR A 63 16.20 -1.10 35.72
C TYR A 63 15.67 -1.88 36.92
N GLN A 64 14.42 -2.33 36.88
CA GLN A 64 13.85 -3.14 37.94
C GLN A 64 14.58 -4.48 38.10
N ARG A 65 14.98 -5.11 36.98
CA ARG A 65 15.83 -6.32 37.03
C ARG A 65 17.19 -6.02 37.64
N ALA A 66 17.84 -4.92 37.25
CA ALA A 66 19.13 -4.53 37.82
C ALA A 66 19.05 -4.26 39.33
N LEU A 67 17.99 -3.59 39.79
CA LEU A 67 17.73 -3.38 41.23
C LEU A 67 17.65 -4.68 42.01
N ASN A 68 16.97 -5.68 41.48
CA ASN A 68 16.88 -7.01 42.10
C ASN A 68 18.22 -7.76 42.12
N HIS A 69 19.22 -7.29 41.36
CA HIS A 69 20.56 -7.87 41.23
C HIS A 69 21.68 -6.93 41.69
N GLY A 70 21.40 -6.10 42.71
CA GLY A 70 22.42 -5.27 43.37
C GLY A 70 22.59 -3.86 42.80
N GLY A 71 21.67 -3.43 41.92
CA GLY A 71 21.53 -2.03 41.50
C GLY A 71 22.54 -1.54 40.48
N VAL A 72 23.42 -2.39 39.95
CA VAL A 72 24.42 -1.97 38.95
C VAL A 72 23.84 -2.12 37.54
N VAL A 73 23.84 -1.03 36.78
CA VAL A 73 23.43 -0.99 35.37
C VAL A 73 24.65 -0.71 34.48
N ASP A 74 24.94 -1.62 33.55
CA ASP A 74 25.84 -1.34 32.42
C ASP A 74 25.03 -0.62 31.33
N GLN A 75 25.37 0.65 31.11
CA GLN A 75 24.65 1.51 30.18
C GLN A 75 24.78 1.05 28.72
N ASP A 76 25.92 0.48 28.33
CA ASP A 76 26.15 0.02 26.98
C ASP A 76 25.35 -1.26 26.72
N ALA A 77 25.35 -2.19 27.69
CA ALA A 77 24.54 -3.40 27.60
C ALA A 77 23.03 -3.11 27.57
N MET A 78 22.58 -2.07 28.27
CA MET A 78 21.20 -1.59 28.19
C MET A 78 20.89 -1.05 26.80
N GLN A 79 21.76 -0.22 26.23
CA GLN A 79 21.53 0.36 24.90
C GLN A 79 21.49 -0.73 23.83
N GLU A 80 22.42 -1.69 23.86
CA GLU A 80 22.40 -2.85 22.94
C GLU A 80 21.12 -3.67 23.07
N TYR A 81 20.62 -3.88 24.30
CA TYR A 81 19.35 -4.55 24.55
C TYR A 81 18.18 -3.78 23.93
N LEU A 82 18.10 -2.47 24.17
CA LEU A 82 17.02 -1.63 23.63
C LEU A 82 17.07 -1.57 22.11
N ASP A 83 18.25 -1.41 21.51
CA ASP A 83 18.41 -1.35 20.05
C ASP A 83 17.90 -2.63 19.40
N ARG A 84 18.22 -3.79 19.98
CA ARG A 84 17.71 -5.08 19.50
C ARG A 84 16.20 -5.20 19.60
N GLU A 85 15.63 -4.82 20.75
CA GLU A 85 14.19 -4.91 21.00
C GLU A 85 13.37 -3.91 20.18
N MET A 86 13.95 -2.75 19.88
CA MET A 86 13.27 -1.65 19.17
C MET A 86 13.48 -1.67 17.65
N ALA A 87 14.41 -2.47 17.13
CA ALA A 87 14.79 -2.49 15.72
C ALA A 87 13.59 -2.61 14.75
N LEU A 88 12.70 -3.58 14.96
CA LEU A 88 11.55 -3.79 14.05
C LEU A 88 10.54 -2.63 14.11
N TYR A 89 10.38 -2.01 15.28
CA TYR A 89 9.50 -0.85 15.46
C TYR A 89 10.01 0.33 14.65
N TYR A 90 11.32 0.62 14.71
CA TYR A 90 11.91 1.71 13.93
C TYR A 90 11.88 1.47 12.43
N VAL A 91 12.06 0.22 11.98
CA VAL A 91 11.88 -0.14 10.55
C VAL A 91 10.45 0.12 10.09
N ASN A 92 9.45 -0.27 10.88
CA ASN A 92 8.05 -0.03 10.55
C ASN A 92 7.70 1.47 10.54
N LEU A 93 8.17 2.24 11.54
CA LEU A 93 7.98 3.69 11.57
C LEU A 93 8.57 4.35 10.33
N LYS A 94 9.80 3.96 9.96
CA LYS A 94 10.47 4.49 8.77
C LYS A 94 9.67 4.19 7.50
N ARG A 95 9.14 2.98 7.34
CA ARG A 95 8.25 2.62 6.22
C ARG A 95 7.02 3.53 6.16
N MET A 96 6.35 3.76 7.28
CA MET A 96 5.17 4.63 7.34
C MET A 96 5.49 6.08 6.95
N GLN A 97 6.61 6.62 7.44
CA GLN A 97 7.07 7.97 7.09
C GLN A 97 7.44 8.07 5.60
N ASP A 98 8.12 7.06 5.05
CA ASP A 98 8.50 7.04 3.64
C ASP A 98 7.27 6.92 2.72
N ASP A 99 6.28 6.10 3.10
CA ASP A 99 5.03 5.97 2.35
C ASP A 99 4.23 7.28 2.39
N TYR A 100 4.15 7.93 3.55
CA TYR A 100 3.57 9.27 3.65
C TYR A 100 4.31 10.27 2.74
N GLN A 101 5.65 10.28 2.74
CA GLN A 101 6.42 11.22 1.94
C GLN A 101 6.25 10.99 0.43
N LYS A 102 6.11 9.74 -0.02
CA LYS A 102 5.78 9.40 -1.41
C LYS A 102 4.39 9.88 -1.79
N CYS A 103 3.38 9.58 -0.96
CA CYS A 103 1.99 9.92 -1.25
C CYS A 103 1.71 11.42 -1.12
N LYS A 104 2.37 12.13 -0.19
CA LYS A 104 2.18 13.58 0.04
C LYS A 104 2.34 14.42 -1.22
N ASN A 105 3.25 14.02 -2.11
CA ASN A 105 3.56 14.74 -3.34
C ASN A 105 2.82 14.17 -4.57
N ALA A 106 1.99 13.15 -4.40
CA ALA A 106 1.21 12.59 -5.49
C ALA A 106 0.15 13.60 -5.95
N GLY A 107 0.16 13.96 -7.23
CA GLY A 107 -0.84 14.84 -7.82
C GLY A 107 -2.21 14.16 -7.90
N THR A 108 -3.26 14.97 -7.92
CA THR A 108 -4.63 14.50 -8.18
C THR A 108 -4.92 14.58 -9.68
N SER A 109 -5.47 13.50 -10.24
CA SER A 109 -5.93 13.48 -11.62
C SER A 109 -7.35 14.05 -11.72
N THR A 110 -7.60 14.82 -12.77
CA THR A 110 -8.93 15.32 -13.12
C THR A 110 -9.84 14.19 -13.58
N SER A 111 -11.16 14.39 -13.51
CA SER A 111 -12.15 13.42 -14.00
C SER A 111 -11.97 13.11 -15.49
N TYR A 112 -11.56 14.10 -16.29
CA TYR A 112 -11.21 13.92 -17.70
C TYR A 112 -10.01 12.97 -17.87
N GLU A 113 -8.95 13.14 -17.09
CA GLU A 113 -7.76 12.29 -17.14
C GLU A 113 -8.05 10.84 -16.78
N VAL A 114 -8.85 10.63 -15.74
CA VAL A 114 -9.30 9.29 -15.33
C VAL A 114 -10.12 8.64 -16.44
N GLN A 115 -11.12 9.34 -16.99
CA GLN A 115 -11.99 8.79 -18.02
C GLN A 115 -11.23 8.50 -19.33
N ARG A 116 -10.33 9.40 -19.73
CA ARG A 116 -9.54 9.26 -20.94
C ARG A 116 -8.51 8.15 -20.82
N SER A 117 -7.82 8.04 -19.69
CA SER A 117 -6.87 6.95 -19.43
C SER A 117 -7.56 5.58 -19.45
N ARG A 118 -8.75 5.45 -18.84
CA ARG A 118 -9.57 4.23 -18.89
C ARG A 118 -9.95 3.84 -20.32
N THR A 119 -10.31 4.82 -21.14
CA THR A 119 -10.65 4.57 -22.55
C THR A 119 -9.44 4.06 -23.34
N LEU A 120 -8.27 4.68 -23.16
CA LEU A 120 -7.02 4.25 -23.81
C LEU A 120 -6.59 2.86 -23.34
N TYR A 121 -6.61 2.62 -22.03
CA TYR A 121 -6.26 1.34 -21.44
C TYR A 121 -7.12 0.20 -21.98
N ARG A 122 -8.45 0.37 -22.01
CA ARG A 122 -9.36 -0.63 -22.61
C ARG A 122 -8.97 -1.01 -24.03
N ARG A 123 -8.60 -0.04 -24.88
CA ARG A 123 -8.18 -0.31 -26.27
C ARG A 123 -6.86 -1.09 -26.31
N LEU A 124 -5.93 -0.76 -25.44
CA LEU A 124 -4.62 -1.42 -25.34
C LEU A 124 -4.73 -2.85 -24.79
N ALA A 125 -5.52 -3.05 -23.74
CA ALA A 125 -5.77 -4.35 -23.12
C ALA A 125 -6.40 -5.33 -24.13
N LYS A 126 -7.38 -4.89 -24.94
CA LYS A 126 -7.93 -5.71 -26.02
C LYS A 126 -6.88 -6.18 -27.04
N LEU A 127 -5.75 -5.47 -27.17
CA LEU A 127 -4.70 -5.82 -28.12
C LEU A 127 -3.68 -6.80 -27.54
N ILE A 128 -3.23 -6.54 -26.30
CA ILE A 128 -2.06 -7.20 -25.71
C ILE A 128 -2.20 -7.50 -24.21
N HIS A 129 -3.42 -7.57 -23.65
CA HIS A 129 -3.55 -8.11 -22.30
C HIS A 129 -3.15 -9.60 -22.31
N PRO A 130 -2.30 -10.10 -21.41
CA PRO A 130 -1.84 -11.49 -21.41
C PRO A 130 -2.97 -12.54 -21.46
N ASP A 131 -4.04 -12.33 -20.69
CA ASP A 131 -5.21 -13.22 -20.68
C ASP A 131 -6.06 -13.18 -21.96
N ILE A 132 -5.95 -12.12 -22.77
CA ILE A 132 -6.68 -11.98 -24.04
C ILE A 132 -5.78 -12.40 -25.22
N ASN A 133 -4.51 -12.02 -25.16
CA ASN A 133 -3.49 -12.31 -26.15
C ASN A 133 -2.30 -13.01 -25.46
N PRO A 134 -2.29 -14.36 -25.41
CA PRO A 134 -1.23 -15.15 -24.77
C PRO A 134 0.16 -14.94 -25.35
N GLU A 135 0.26 -14.38 -26.56
CA GLU A 135 1.56 -14.04 -27.16
C GLU A 135 2.28 -12.92 -26.41
N THR A 136 1.56 -12.14 -25.61
CA THR A 136 2.14 -11.12 -24.74
C THR A 136 3.16 -11.72 -23.78
N ASP A 137 2.87 -12.89 -23.20
CA ASP A 137 3.80 -13.58 -22.30
C ASP A 137 4.93 -14.30 -23.04
N ARG A 138 4.73 -14.60 -24.33
CA ARG A 138 5.72 -15.30 -25.18
C ARG A 138 6.71 -14.37 -25.84
N GLN A 139 6.36 -13.10 -26.00
CA GLN A 139 7.15 -12.08 -26.71
C GLN A 139 7.61 -11.00 -25.73
N GLU A 140 8.92 -10.92 -25.49
CA GLU A 140 9.48 -9.98 -24.50
C GLU A 140 9.13 -8.52 -24.80
N VAL A 141 9.07 -8.14 -26.09
CA VAL A 141 8.67 -6.79 -26.51
C VAL A 141 7.23 -6.46 -26.09
N LEU A 142 6.30 -7.41 -26.22
CA LEU A 142 4.91 -7.19 -25.83
C LEU A 142 4.77 -7.15 -24.31
N LYS A 143 5.52 -7.99 -23.60
CA LYS A 143 5.59 -7.98 -22.14
C LYS A 143 6.10 -6.65 -21.58
N GLU A 144 7.19 -6.11 -22.15
CA GLU A 144 7.72 -4.79 -21.76
C GLU A 144 6.69 -3.69 -22.02
N LEU A 145 6.05 -3.69 -23.19
CA LEU A 145 4.99 -2.74 -23.52
C LEU A 145 3.81 -2.85 -22.55
N TRP A 146 3.42 -4.06 -22.17
CA TRP A 146 2.36 -4.29 -21.19
C TRP A 146 2.69 -3.70 -19.82
N GLN A 147 3.90 -3.90 -19.30
CA GLN A 147 4.33 -3.30 -18.03
C GLN A 147 4.31 -1.77 -18.07
N ARG A 148 4.72 -1.19 -19.20
CA ARG A 148 4.66 0.26 -19.43
C ARG A 148 3.22 0.78 -19.48
N ILE A 149 2.29 0.00 -20.04
CA ILE A 149 0.85 0.33 -20.06
C ILE A 149 0.26 0.29 -18.65
N LEU A 150 0.55 -0.74 -17.86
CA LEU A 150 0.11 -0.82 -16.46
C LEU A 150 0.59 0.38 -15.65
N THR A 151 1.86 0.75 -15.83
CA THR A 151 2.46 1.92 -15.16
C THR A 151 1.76 3.21 -15.58
N ALA A 152 1.67 3.48 -16.88
CA ALA A 152 1.01 4.69 -17.39
C ALA A 152 -0.47 4.77 -17.00
N TYR A 153 -1.17 3.63 -16.98
CA TYR A 153 -2.55 3.53 -16.56
C TYR A 153 -2.74 3.85 -15.07
N GLY A 154 -1.85 3.34 -14.21
CA GLY A 154 -1.85 3.64 -12.77
C GLY A 154 -1.72 5.14 -12.48
N TYR A 155 -0.90 5.85 -13.25
CA TYR A 155 -0.69 7.30 -13.12
C TYR A 155 -1.68 8.18 -13.91
N ASN A 156 -2.68 7.59 -14.57
CA ASN A 156 -3.57 8.30 -15.50
C ASN A 156 -2.82 9.08 -16.61
N ASP A 157 -1.62 8.63 -17.01
CA ASP A 157 -0.80 9.33 -18.00
C ASP A 157 -1.35 9.11 -19.41
N ILE A 158 -2.28 9.98 -19.82
CA ILE A 158 -2.91 9.95 -21.16
C ILE A 158 -1.85 10.00 -22.26
N LYS A 159 -0.80 10.80 -22.07
CA LYS A 159 0.20 11.03 -23.12
C LYS A 159 1.00 9.76 -23.35
N ALA A 160 1.53 9.16 -22.29
CA ALA A 160 2.25 7.90 -22.36
C ALA A 160 1.36 6.77 -22.92
N LEU A 161 0.11 6.65 -22.48
CA LEU A 161 -0.84 5.66 -23.02
C LEU A 161 -1.09 5.85 -24.52
N SER A 162 -1.20 7.10 -24.99
CA SER A 162 -1.40 7.41 -26.41
C SER A 162 -0.18 7.03 -27.26
N GLU A 163 1.03 7.30 -26.75
CA GLU A 163 2.28 6.90 -27.42
C GLU A 163 2.46 5.38 -27.44
N LEU A 164 2.13 4.71 -26.33
CA LEU A 164 2.15 3.25 -26.23
C LEU A 164 1.19 2.59 -27.21
N GLU A 165 0.03 3.18 -27.50
CA GLU A 165 -0.89 2.66 -28.52
C GLU A 165 -0.24 2.56 -29.91
N VAL A 166 0.58 3.56 -30.27
CA VAL A 166 1.32 3.52 -31.54
C VAL A 166 2.39 2.41 -31.52
N LEU A 167 3.12 2.28 -30.41
CA LEU A 167 4.17 1.26 -30.27
C LEU A 167 3.61 -0.16 -30.29
N VAL A 168 2.50 -0.41 -29.60
CA VAL A 168 1.82 -1.72 -29.59
C VAL A 168 1.37 -2.10 -31.00
N ARG A 169 0.72 -1.18 -31.73
CA ARG A 169 0.28 -1.45 -33.10
C ARG A 169 1.45 -1.75 -34.04
N LYS A 170 2.58 -1.06 -33.86
CA LYS A 170 3.81 -1.33 -34.61
C LYS A 170 4.37 -2.72 -34.26
N ALA A 171 4.51 -3.04 -32.98
CA ALA A 171 5.05 -4.33 -32.52
C ALA A 171 4.21 -5.51 -33.03
N LEU A 172 2.88 -5.43 -32.92
CA LEU A 172 1.97 -6.46 -33.45
C LEU A 172 2.11 -6.64 -34.97
N LYS A 173 2.27 -5.54 -35.71
CA LYS A 173 2.49 -5.57 -37.16
C LYS A 173 3.83 -6.24 -37.51
N ASP A 174 4.90 -5.90 -36.80
CA ASP A 174 6.25 -6.44 -37.03
C ASP A 174 6.31 -7.94 -36.70
N LEU A 175 5.55 -8.40 -35.71
CA LEU A 175 5.37 -9.82 -35.36
C LEU A 175 4.43 -10.58 -36.31
N GLY A 176 3.84 -9.90 -37.31
CA GLY A 176 2.89 -10.51 -38.23
C GLY A 176 1.52 -10.87 -37.62
N GLN A 177 1.25 -10.42 -36.39
CA GLN A 177 -0.02 -10.65 -35.69
C GLN A 177 -1.06 -9.63 -36.16
N LYS A 178 -1.71 -9.94 -37.29
CA LYS A 178 -2.82 -9.13 -37.82
C LYS A 178 -4.16 -9.44 -37.17
N GLU A 179 -4.32 -10.66 -36.65
CA GLU A 179 -5.55 -11.11 -35.98
C GLU A 179 -5.19 -11.74 -34.63
N ILE A 180 -5.81 -11.22 -33.57
CA ILE A 180 -5.71 -11.77 -32.22
C ILE A 180 -6.57 -13.02 -32.22
N LYS A 181 -5.94 -14.20 -32.21
CA LYS A 181 -6.68 -15.44 -31.96
C LYS A 181 -7.06 -15.48 -30.49
N ILE A 182 -8.31 -15.12 -30.21
CA ILE A 182 -8.90 -15.24 -28.90
C ILE A 182 -9.23 -16.72 -28.69
N ASP A 183 -8.39 -17.40 -27.92
CA ASP A 183 -8.67 -18.75 -27.42
C ASP A 183 -8.44 -18.72 -25.90
N ILE A 184 -9.54 -18.63 -25.15
CA ILE A 184 -9.53 -18.56 -23.70
C ILE A 184 -10.11 -19.87 -23.18
N PRO A 185 -9.26 -20.84 -22.80
CA PRO A 185 -9.73 -22.09 -22.21
C PRO A 185 -10.41 -21.81 -20.86
N ASP A 186 -11.44 -22.61 -20.57
CA ASP A 186 -12.17 -22.59 -19.29
C ASP A 186 -12.73 -21.21 -18.91
N ILE A 187 -13.21 -20.46 -19.90
CA ILE A 187 -13.68 -19.08 -19.75
C ILE A 187 -14.73 -18.90 -18.63
N SER A 188 -15.60 -19.89 -18.40
CA SER A 188 -16.60 -19.84 -17.33
C SER A 188 -15.95 -19.84 -15.95
N GLU A 189 -14.96 -20.70 -15.71
CA GLU A 189 -14.25 -20.76 -14.43
C GLU A 189 -13.45 -19.48 -14.19
N ARG A 190 -12.85 -18.93 -15.25
CA ARG A 190 -12.13 -17.66 -15.18
C ARG A 190 -13.06 -16.47 -14.90
N ILE A 191 -14.28 -16.46 -15.47
CA ILE A 191 -15.31 -15.46 -15.17
C ILE A 191 -15.67 -15.52 -13.68
N ASP A 192 -15.90 -16.70 -13.12
CA ASP A 192 -16.24 -16.86 -11.71
C ASP A 192 -15.08 -16.44 -10.78
N ALA A 193 -13.84 -16.77 -11.16
CA ALA A 193 -12.65 -16.30 -10.46
C ALA A 193 -12.54 -14.77 -10.48
N LEU A 194 -12.73 -14.12 -11.64
CA LEU A 194 -12.71 -12.66 -11.76
C LEU A 194 -13.79 -11.99 -10.92
N LYS A 195 -15.02 -12.52 -10.92
CA LYS A 195 -16.11 -12.01 -10.07
C LYS A 195 -15.73 -12.04 -8.59
N LYS A 196 -15.11 -13.15 -8.15
CA LYS A 196 -14.62 -13.28 -6.78
C LYS A 196 -13.49 -12.31 -6.48
N GLU A 197 -12.51 -12.16 -7.36
CA GLU A 197 -11.41 -11.22 -7.20
C GLU A 197 -11.90 -9.76 -7.10
N ILE A 198 -12.84 -9.36 -7.96
CA ILE A 198 -13.46 -8.02 -7.91
C ILE A 198 -14.19 -7.83 -6.60
N LEU A 199 -14.95 -8.83 -6.14
CA LEU A 199 -15.64 -8.76 -4.86
C LEU A 199 -14.63 -8.60 -3.71
N ASP A 200 -13.58 -9.41 -3.69
CA ASP A 200 -12.54 -9.36 -2.67
C ASP A 200 -11.85 -7.98 -2.66
N ILE A 201 -11.46 -7.44 -3.82
CA ILE A 201 -10.84 -6.11 -3.92
C ILE A 201 -11.78 -5.02 -3.38
N THR A 202 -13.05 -5.05 -3.79
CA THR A 202 -14.02 -3.99 -3.45
C THR A 202 -14.47 -4.01 -1.99
N HIS A 203 -14.37 -5.17 -1.32
CA HIS A 203 -14.78 -5.37 0.09
C HIS A 203 -13.62 -5.39 1.07
N THR A 204 -12.38 -5.22 0.61
CA THR A 204 -11.19 -5.19 1.46
C THR A 204 -10.47 -3.85 1.41
N GLU A 205 -9.57 -3.65 2.37
CA GLU A 205 -8.67 -2.50 2.35
C GLU A 205 -7.71 -2.61 1.16
N PRO A 206 -7.42 -1.51 0.45
CA PRO A 206 -7.78 -0.13 0.81
C PRO A 206 -9.13 0.34 0.23
N TYR A 207 -9.82 -0.44 -0.61
CA TYR A 207 -10.98 0.02 -1.37
C TYR A 207 -12.14 0.50 -0.47
N THR A 208 -12.36 -0.19 0.66
CA THR A 208 -13.39 0.17 1.64
C THR A 208 -13.18 1.54 2.29
N TYR A 209 -11.97 2.11 2.26
CA TYR A 209 -11.72 3.46 2.77
C TYR A 209 -12.36 4.56 1.93
N ARG A 210 -12.90 4.25 0.74
CA ARG A 210 -13.64 5.19 -0.10
C ARG A 210 -14.76 5.88 0.69
N GLU A 211 -15.60 5.11 1.38
CA GLU A 211 -16.75 5.64 2.13
C GLU A 211 -16.31 6.60 3.24
N LEU A 212 -15.18 6.30 3.88
CA LEU A 212 -14.57 7.17 4.89
C LEU A 212 -14.07 8.47 4.27
N LEU A 213 -13.40 8.41 3.11
CA LEU A 213 -12.78 9.58 2.46
C LEU A 213 -13.78 10.50 1.77
N GLU A 214 -14.94 9.99 1.35
CA GLU A 214 -16.01 10.78 0.73
C GLU A 214 -16.89 11.54 1.75
N ASN A 215 -16.75 11.23 3.04
CA ASN A 215 -17.52 11.85 4.11
C ASN A 215 -16.63 12.72 5.01
N ASP A 216 -16.71 14.05 4.81
CA ASP A 216 -15.93 15.04 5.57
C ASP A 216 -16.09 14.91 7.09
N ASP A 217 -17.31 14.63 7.58
CA ASP A 217 -17.55 14.42 9.02
C ASP A 217 -16.87 13.15 9.55
N ALA A 218 -16.86 12.08 8.76
CA ALA A 218 -16.15 10.85 9.11
C ALA A 218 -14.63 11.05 9.10
N VAL A 219 -14.10 11.81 8.13
CA VAL A 219 -12.69 12.18 8.07
C VAL A 219 -12.29 12.96 9.32
N GLU A 220 -13.02 14.01 9.68
CA GLU A 220 -12.70 14.84 10.85
C GLU A 220 -12.86 14.08 12.17
N LYS A 221 -13.87 13.21 12.29
CA LYS A 221 -13.99 12.30 13.44
C LYS A 221 -12.78 11.40 13.58
N LYS A 222 -12.30 10.80 12.48
CA LYS A 222 -11.12 9.93 12.51
C LYS A 222 -9.83 10.70 12.85
N LYS A 223 -9.65 11.91 12.30
CA LYS A 223 -8.52 12.78 12.68
C LYS A 223 -8.56 13.12 14.16
N THR A 224 -9.73 13.47 14.68
CA THR A 224 -9.92 13.78 16.10
C THR A 224 -9.58 12.57 16.97
N ALA A 225 -10.10 11.39 16.64
CA ALA A 225 -9.79 10.16 17.38
C ALA A 225 -8.29 9.82 17.39
N LEU A 226 -7.61 9.97 16.24
CA LEU A 226 -6.16 9.78 16.16
C LEU A 226 -5.38 10.83 16.98
N GLN A 227 -5.85 12.07 17.01
CA GLN A 227 -5.24 13.12 17.83
C GLN A 227 -5.43 12.87 19.33
N GLU A 228 -6.62 12.42 19.74
CA GLU A 228 -6.89 12.00 21.12
C GLU A 228 -6.03 10.81 21.53
N GLU A 229 -5.85 9.83 20.63
CA GLU A 229 -4.95 8.70 20.83
C GLU A 229 -3.49 9.18 21.01
N LEU A 230 -3.02 10.07 20.14
CA LEU A 230 -1.69 10.67 20.24
C LEU A 230 -1.48 11.38 21.57
N ASP A 231 -2.43 12.21 21.99
CA ASP A 231 -2.36 12.96 23.24
C ASP A 231 -2.40 12.04 24.46
N THR A 232 -3.11 10.92 24.37
CA THR A 232 -3.14 9.89 25.40
C THR A 232 -1.76 9.22 25.54
N TYR A 233 -1.14 8.83 24.42
CA TYR A 233 0.20 8.25 24.47
C TYR A 233 1.25 9.25 24.94
N LYS A 234 1.16 10.54 24.56
CA LYS A 234 2.07 11.58 25.07
C LYS A 234 2.01 11.71 26.59
N LYS A 235 0.81 11.75 27.16
CA LYS A 235 0.63 11.80 28.62
C LYS A 235 1.25 10.58 29.29
N TYR A 236 0.94 9.39 28.76
CA TYR A 236 1.49 8.14 29.28
C TYR A 236 3.02 8.08 29.14
N HIS A 237 3.58 8.59 28.04
CA HIS A 237 5.02 8.67 27.84
C HIS A 237 5.68 9.55 28.92
N GLU A 238 5.11 10.71 29.23
CA GLU A 238 5.61 11.57 30.30
C GLU A 238 5.53 10.88 31.68
N GLU A 239 4.44 10.18 31.99
CA GLU A 239 4.34 9.36 33.22
C GLU A 239 5.44 8.28 33.30
N LEU A 240 5.77 7.65 32.17
CA LEU A 240 6.86 6.66 32.11
C LEU A 240 8.24 7.30 32.31
N LYS A 241 8.48 8.48 31.74
CA LYS A 241 9.73 9.23 31.97
C LYS A 241 9.87 9.61 33.43
N GLU A 242 8.80 10.08 34.06
CA GLU A 242 8.79 10.37 35.50
C GLU A 242 9.09 9.11 36.33
N ALA A 243 8.50 7.96 35.99
CA ALA A 243 8.78 6.70 36.66
C ALA A 243 10.26 6.29 36.52
N ILE A 244 10.84 6.44 35.33
CA ILE A 244 12.27 6.22 35.08
C ILE A 244 13.12 7.13 35.98
N LEU A 245 12.82 8.43 36.02
CA LEU A 245 13.55 9.39 36.87
C LEU A 245 13.45 9.04 38.35
N GLN A 246 12.30 8.58 38.83
CA GLN A 246 12.12 8.13 40.21
C GLN A 246 12.98 6.90 40.52
N ILE A 247 13.04 5.93 39.60
CA ILE A 247 13.87 4.73 39.76
C ILE A 247 15.36 5.11 39.83
N VAL A 248 15.82 6.01 38.94
CA VAL A 248 17.23 6.46 38.93
C VAL A 248 17.57 7.28 40.17
N SER A 249 16.69 8.19 40.59
CA SER A 249 16.96 9.11 41.72
C SER A 249 16.78 8.49 43.10
N LYS A 250 15.83 7.56 43.27
CA LYS A 250 15.47 6.99 44.59
C LYS A 250 15.76 5.49 44.71
N GLY A 251 15.95 4.79 43.59
CA GLY A 251 16.09 3.33 43.57
C GLY A 251 17.47 2.80 43.95
N GLY A 252 18.50 3.66 44.03
CA GLY A 252 19.87 3.20 44.34
C GLY A 252 20.55 2.49 43.17
N ILE A 253 20.20 2.86 41.92
CA ILE A 253 20.88 2.36 40.73
C ILE A 253 22.23 3.08 40.55
N GLU A 254 23.30 2.31 40.38
CA GLU A 254 24.61 2.79 39.96
C GLU A 254 24.79 2.53 38.46
N ILE A 255 24.85 3.61 37.67
CA ILE A 255 25.04 3.53 36.21
C ILE A 255 26.54 3.56 35.90
N LYS A 256 27.03 2.49 35.26
CA LYS A 256 28.41 2.39 34.79
C LYS A 256 28.47 2.53 33.28
N TRP A 257 29.42 3.36 32.85
CA TRP A 257 29.78 3.57 31.46
C TRP A 257 31.08 2.82 31.20
N ARG A 258 31.24 2.13 30.06
CA ARG A 258 32.58 1.72 29.65
C ARG A 258 33.34 2.98 29.25
N MET A 259 34.31 3.36 30.08
CA MET A 259 35.34 4.30 29.64
C MET A 259 36.15 3.56 28.57
N ASN A 260 36.04 4.00 27.32
CA ASN A 260 37.01 3.66 26.27
C ASN A 260 38.39 4.21 26.63
#